data_AF-A0A970KSV7-F1
#
_entry.id   AF-A0A970KSV7-F1
#
_cell.length_a   1.000
_cell.length_b   1.000
_cell.length_c   1.000
_cell.angle_alpha   90.00
_cell.angle_beta   90.00
_cell.angle_gamma   90.00
#
_symmetry.space_group_name_H-M   'P 1'
#
loop_
_entity.id
_entity.type
_entity.pdbx_description
1 polymer ?
#
loop_
_entity_poly.entity_id
_entity_poly.type
_entity_poly.pdbx_seq_one_letter_code
_entity_poly.pdbx_strand_id
1 'polypeptide(L)'
;MTTMTTPAPSPPRPAAARPSTPPLIYHRFFLTGIAVTLTAGAVWGAWLLLRIAHARDFAAPSAFQINAHGQAQIYGWMGLFIIGFGLQMFPSFWGGRLPAPRLARALLPLMALAVGVRAVAEARAVGRCAGVAIAAGGLQLLLVATFVSLLGVTAWRGRNRGRVADRYLAAGLAWFVLASALDLRHLIQTVTALDREALLAAIATWQVPLRDLQIHGLALAMIIGVSLRVLPGLFGTPAADERLARRLFWPLQLAVLVEVASFPAAMITRRPLWFVVYGAATLLFVATAALAAANLRVFARPRVVLPRLSPLAFIRAAHVWLAVSLAMLAAGPLWAHWLGIPFSHAWHGATRHAVTVGFVSLMMVGV
;
A
#
# COMPACT_ATOMS: atom_id res chain seq x y z
N MET A 1 43.06 48.71 -55.90
CA MET A 1 42.50 49.08 -54.59
C MET A 1 41.16 48.39 -54.45
N THR A 2 41.11 47.31 -53.66
CA THR A 2 39.89 46.54 -53.41
C THR A 2 39.76 46.41 -51.90
N THR A 3 38.85 47.19 -51.32
CA THR A 3 38.57 47.20 -49.88
C THR A 3 37.79 45.95 -49.47
N MET A 4 38.42 45.07 -48.69
CA MET A 4 37.73 43.99 -47.99
C MET A 4 37.00 44.57 -46.77
N THR A 5 35.66 44.48 -46.77
CA THR A 5 34.83 44.75 -45.60
C THR A 5 34.66 43.48 -44.77
N THR A 6 35.16 43.50 -43.54
CA THR A 6 34.93 42.46 -42.52
C THR A 6 33.45 42.43 -42.10
N PRO A 7 32.81 41.24 -42.01
CA PRO A 7 31.42 41.13 -41.57
C PRO A 7 31.31 41.37 -40.06
N ALA A 8 30.24 42.05 -39.64
CA ALA A 8 29.96 42.36 -38.24
C ALA A 8 29.67 41.09 -37.41
N PRO A 9 30.07 41.05 -36.12
CA PRO A 9 29.81 39.92 -35.25
C PRO A 9 28.31 39.72 -35.01
N SER A 10 27.86 38.47 -35.08
CA SER A 10 26.47 38.09 -34.83
C SER A 10 26.09 38.27 -33.35
N PRO A 11 24.84 38.67 -33.06
CA PRO A 11 24.42 38.94 -31.69
C PRO A 11 24.44 37.66 -30.84
N PRO A 12 24.74 37.77 -29.54
CA PRO A 12 24.80 36.62 -28.64
C PRO A 12 23.43 35.93 -28.58
N ARG A 13 23.41 34.61 -28.80
CA ARG A 13 22.19 33.80 -28.66
C ARG A 13 21.66 33.94 -27.22
N PRO A 14 20.34 34.18 -27.04
CA PRO A 14 19.76 34.23 -25.70
C PRO A 14 20.03 32.91 -24.98
N ALA A 15 20.54 33.01 -23.75
CA ALA A 15 20.82 31.86 -22.90
C ALA A 15 19.55 31.01 -22.77
N ALA A 16 19.64 29.74 -23.19
CA ALA A 16 18.55 28.79 -23.04
C ALA A 16 18.14 28.75 -21.56
N ALA A 17 16.91 29.16 -21.26
CA ALA A 17 16.36 29.08 -19.91
C ALA A 17 16.53 27.65 -19.41
N ARG A 18 17.24 27.47 -18.29
CA ARG A 18 17.36 26.16 -17.65
C ARG A 18 15.94 25.62 -17.44
N PRO A 19 15.61 24.40 -17.90
CA PRO A 19 14.28 23.83 -17.68
C PRO A 19 14.01 23.83 -16.17
N SER A 20 12.99 24.58 -15.75
CA SER A 20 12.56 24.61 -14.37
C SER A 20 12.12 23.21 -13.97
N THR A 21 12.85 22.59 -13.05
CA THR A 21 12.47 21.28 -12.53
C THR A 21 11.11 21.43 -11.84
N PRO A 22 10.07 20.69 -12.26
CA PRO A 22 8.77 20.78 -11.59
C PRO A 22 8.95 20.49 -10.10
N PRO A 23 8.35 21.29 -9.20
CA PRO A 23 8.47 21.05 -7.77
C PRO A 23 7.98 19.65 -7.42
N LEU A 24 8.81 18.91 -6.68
CA LEU A 24 8.57 17.51 -6.32
C LEU A 24 7.39 17.42 -5.35
N ILE A 25 6.21 17.06 -5.85
CA ILE A 25 4.99 17.00 -5.03
C ILE A 25 5.09 15.93 -3.94
N TYR A 26 5.77 14.81 -4.23
CA TYR A 26 5.85 13.64 -3.35
C TYR A 26 6.59 13.90 -2.03
N HIS A 27 7.57 14.83 -2.01
CA HIS A 27 8.44 15.03 -0.85
C HIS A 27 7.63 15.36 0.42
N ARG A 28 6.62 16.24 0.30
CA ARG A 28 5.76 16.59 1.43
C ARG A 28 4.88 15.43 1.87
N PHE A 29 4.36 14.63 0.94
CA PHE A 29 3.61 13.42 1.27
C PHE A 29 4.47 12.43 2.05
N PHE A 30 5.73 12.25 1.66
CA PHE A 30 6.64 11.31 2.31
C PHE A 30 7.00 11.80 3.72
N LEU A 31 7.35 13.07 3.88
CA LEU A 31 7.60 13.65 5.20
C LEU A 31 6.38 13.56 6.13
N THR A 32 5.17 13.84 5.61
CA THR A 32 3.94 13.68 6.41
C THR A 32 3.68 12.21 6.73
N GLY A 33 3.91 11.29 5.80
CA GLY A 33 3.81 9.85 6.06
C GLY A 33 4.80 9.38 7.13
N ILE A 34 6.06 9.85 7.08
CA ILE A 34 7.07 9.60 8.11
C ILE A 34 6.60 10.15 9.46
N ALA A 35 6.09 11.38 9.49
CA ALA A 35 5.57 11.95 10.73
C ALA A 35 4.41 11.12 11.30
N VAL A 36 3.48 10.64 10.46
CA VAL A 36 2.38 9.77 10.91
C VAL A 36 2.92 8.42 11.41
N THR A 37 3.84 7.77 10.69
CA THR A 37 4.38 6.48 11.13
C THR A 37 5.18 6.61 12.42
N LEU A 38 5.90 7.70 12.64
CA LEU A 38 6.64 7.96 13.88
C LEU A 38 5.76 8.47 15.03
N THR A 39 4.47 8.68 14.82
CA THR A 39 3.52 9.12 15.86
C THR A 39 2.38 8.12 16.00
N ALA A 40 1.26 8.34 15.30
CA ALA A 40 0.06 7.53 15.40
C ALA A 40 0.20 6.13 14.77
N GLY A 41 1.25 5.92 13.96
CA GLY A 41 1.64 4.64 13.42
C GLY A 41 2.52 3.84 14.39
N ALA A 42 3.74 3.53 13.98
CA ALA A 42 4.62 2.54 14.59
C ALA A 42 4.94 2.82 16.06
N VAL A 43 5.10 4.07 16.46
CA VAL A 43 5.34 4.41 17.88
C VAL A 43 4.12 4.10 18.73
N TRP A 44 2.91 4.46 18.28
CA TRP A 44 1.68 4.02 18.95
C TRP A 44 1.57 2.49 18.94
N GLY A 45 1.83 1.82 17.81
CA GLY A 45 1.83 0.35 17.73
C GLY A 45 2.77 -0.30 18.74
N ALA A 46 4.00 0.20 18.88
CA ALA A 46 4.97 -0.26 19.86
C ALA A 46 4.47 -0.03 21.29
N TRP A 47 3.84 1.12 21.58
CA TRP A 47 3.20 1.35 22.88
C TRP A 47 2.06 0.36 23.18
N LEU A 48 1.23 0.01 22.19
CA LEU A 48 0.20 -1.02 22.35
C LEU A 48 0.83 -2.39 22.66
N LEU A 49 1.94 -2.75 21.99
CA LEU A 49 2.67 -3.98 22.27
C LEU A 49 3.27 -3.99 23.68
N LEU A 50 3.82 -2.88 24.15
CA LEU A 50 4.31 -2.74 25.53
C LEU A 50 3.17 -2.93 26.54
N ARG A 51 1.97 -2.40 26.26
CA ARG A 51 0.80 -2.63 27.10
C ARG A 51 0.38 -4.10 27.12
N ILE A 52 0.37 -4.78 25.98
CA ILE A 52 0.09 -6.21 25.89
C ILE A 52 1.11 -7.01 26.72
N ALA A 53 2.40 -6.71 26.56
CA ALA A 53 3.47 -7.40 27.27
C ALA A 53 3.39 -7.19 28.79
N HIS A 54 3.14 -5.95 29.23
CA HIS A 54 3.02 -5.61 30.64
C HIS A 54 1.77 -6.26 31.29
N ALA A 55 0.62 -6.23 30.60
CA ALA A 55 -0.61 -6.83 31.08
C ALA A 55 -0.66 -8.36 30.90
N ARG A 56 0.24 -8.92 30.06
CA ARG A 56 0.21 -10.31 29.58
C ARG A 56 -1.14 -10.69 28.95
N ASP A 57 -1.80 -9.73 28.31
CA ASP A 57 -3.13 -9.87 27.74
C ASP A 57 -3.25 -9.13 26.40
N PHE A 58 -3.60 -9.88 25.35
CA PHE A 58 -3.85 -9.32 24.01
C PHE A 58 -5.09 -8.43 23.94
N ALA A 59 -6.01 -8.54 24.91
CA ALA A 59 -7.18 -7.69 25.03
C ALA A 59 -6.93 -6.40 25.82
N ALA A 60 -5.72 -6.17 26.34
CA ALA A 60 -5.42 -4.97 27.12
C ALA A 60 -5.61 -3.67 26.29
N PRO A 61 -5.21 -3.60 25.00
CA PRO A 61 -5.66 -2.55 24.10
C PRO A 61 -7.10 -2.78 23.63
N SER A 62 -7.88 -1.71 23.52
CA SER A 62 -9.19 -1.82 22.87
C SER A 62 -9.02 -2.06 21.36
N ALA A 63 -9.98 -2.77 20.75
CA ALA A 63 -10.01 -2.96 19.30
C ALA A 63 -9.99 -1.60 18.55
N PHE A 64 -10.60 -0.58 19.14
CA PHE A 64 -10.59 0.79 18.63
C PHE A 64 -9.20 1.43 18.61
N GLN A 65 -8.37 1.23 19.65
CA GLN A 65 -6.98 1.69 19.64
C GLN A 65 -6.16 0.96 18.57
N ILE A 66 -6.37 -0.34 18.42
CA ILE A 66 -5.70 -1.16 17.39
C ILE A 66 -6.09 -0.67 15.98
N ASN A 67 -7.38 -0.42 15.74
CA ASN A 67 -7.87 0.06 14.44
C ASN A 67 -7.43 1.50 14.16
N ALA A 68 -7.43 2.39 15.16
CA ALA A 68 -6.94 3.76 15.03
C ALA A 68 -5.45 3.82 14.62
N HIS A 69 -4.62 2.96 15.22
CA HIS A 69 -3.24 2.75 14.79
C HIS A 69 -3.16 2.15 13.38
N GLY A 70 -3.94 1.11 13.11
CA GLY A 70 -3.95 0.39 11.83
C GLY A 70 -4.33 1.30 10.64
N GLN A 71 -5.35 2.14 10.79
CA GLN A 71 -5.73 3.11 9.74
C GLN A 71 -4.67 4.19 9.56
N ALA A 72 -3.98 4.61 10.62
CA ALA A 72 -2.87 5.56 10.51
C ALA A 72 -1.70 4.96 9.72
N GLN A 73 -1.41 3.67 9.89
CA GLN A 73 -0.42 2.96 9.06
C GLN A 73 -0.86 2.81 7.60
N ILE A 74 -2.11 2.41 7.35
CA ILE A 74 -2.59 2.14 6.00
C ILE A 74 -2.81 3.41 5.18
N TYR A 75 -3.48 4.42 5.72
CA TYR A 75 -3.81 5.65 4.98
C TYR A 75 -2.78 6.76 5.21
N GLY A 76 -2.23 6.85 6.41
CA GLY A 76 -1.28 7.87 6.79
C GLY A 76 0.16 7.56 6.40
N TRP A 77 0.65 6.34 6.60
CA TRP A 77 1.99 5.95 6.16
C TRP A 77 1.99 5.48 4.71
N MET A 78 1.41 4.30 4.47
CA MET A 78 1.41 3.67 3.15
C MET A 78 0.59 4.48 2.12
N GLY A 79 -0.60 4.94 2.50
CA GLY A 79 -1.51 5.68 1.62
C GLY A 79 -0.93 7.02 1.16
N LEU A 80 -0.37 7.83 2.06
CA LEU A 80 0.29 9.08 1.67
C LEU A 80 1.48 8.84 0.74
N PHE A 81 2.26 7.79 0.96
CA PHE A 81 3.35 7.44 0.04
C PHE A 81 2.82 7.05 -1.34
N ILE A 82 1.83 6.16 -1.42
CA ILE A 82 1.20 5.76 -2.68
C ILE A 82 0.61 6.97 -3.42
N ILE A 83 -0.06 7.87 -2.70
CA ILE A 83 -0.64 9.10 -3.29
C ILE A 83 0.47 10.02 -3.81
N GLY A 84 1.46 10.34 -2.98
CA GLY A 84 2.57 11.22 -3.35
C GLY A 84 3.37 10.69 -4.53
N PHE A 85 3.77 9.41 -4.48
CA PHE A 85 4.50 8.74 -5.54
C PHE A 85 3.67 8.64 -6.81
N GLY A 86 2.40 8.22 -6.71
CA GLY A 86 1.49 8.07 -7.85
C GLY A 86 1.26 9.39 -8.58
N LEU A 87 1.00 10.48 -7.86
CA LEU A 87 0.81 11.82 -8.43
C LEU A 87 2.08 12.34 -9.13
N GLN A 88 3.28 11.98 -8.63
CA GLN A 88 4.54 12.39 -9.25
C GLN A 88 4.91 11.53 -10.46
N MET A 89 4.86 10.21 -10.32
CA MET A 89 5.53 9.28 -11.23
C MET A 89 4.62 8.75 -12.33
N PHE A 90 3.33 8.52 -12.03
CA PHE A 90 2.43 7.88 -13.00
C PHE A 90 2.12 8.74 -14.23
N PRO A 91 1.99 10.09 -14.13
CA PRO A 91 1.90 10.92 -15.31
C PRO A 91 3.05 10.69 -16.29
N SER A 92 4.29 10.60 -15.80
CA SER A 92 5.46 10.28 -16.63
C SER A 92 5.41 8.86 -17.20
N PHE A 93 4.96 7.89 -16.41
CA PHE A 93 4.79 6.50 -16.87
C PHE A 93 3.82 6.36 -18.03
N TRP A 94 2.77 7.18 -18.06
CA TRP A 94 1.72 7.12 -19.07
C TRP A 94 1.85 8.21 -20.15
N GLY A 95 2.87 9.07 -20.07
CA GLY A 95 3.04 10.19 -21.00
C GLY A 95 1.86 11.18 -20.94
N GLY A 96 1.31 11.40 -19.75
CA GLY A 96 0.18 12.29 -19.48
C GLY A 96 0.53 13.41 -18.52
N ARG A 97 -0.44 14.30 -18.27
CA ARG A 97 -0.35 15.36 -17.25
C ARG A 97 -1.51 15.24 -16.27
N LEU A 98 -1.32 15.69 -15.03
CA LEU A 98 -2.40 15.74 -14.05
C LEU A 98 -3.47 16.75 -14.50
N PRO A 99 -4.75 16.38 -14.57
CA PRO A 99 -5.81 17.28 -15.04
C PRO A 99 -6.11 18.43 -14.09
N ALA A 100 -5.89 18.24 -12.77
CA ALA A 100 -6.13 19.26 -11.75
C ALA A 100 -4.99 19.31 -10.72
N PRO A 101 -3.85 19.95 -11.04
CA PRO A 101 -2.67 20.00 -10.15
C PRO A 101 -2.91 20.69 -8.80
N ARG A 102 -3.89 21.61 -8.73
CA ARG A 102 -4.29 22.25 -7.45
C ARG A 102 -4.99 21.25 -6.53
N LEU A 103 -5.92 20.47 -7.07
CA LEU A 103 -6.61 19.41 -6.32
C LEU A 103 -5.63 18.33 -5.87
N ALA A 104 -4.71 17.91 -6.75
CA ALA A 104 -3.65 16.96 -6.42
C ALA A 104 -2.80 17.41 -5.21
N ARG A 105 -2.49 18.72 -5.11
CA ARG A 105 -1.79 19.29 -3.95
C ARG A 105 -2.66 19.38 -2.70
N ALA A 106 -3.95 19.65 -2.86
CA ALA A 106 -4.91 19.72 -1.75
C ALA A 106 -5.14 18.35 -1.08
N LEU A 107 -4.90 17.24 -1.78
CA LEU A 107 -5.03 15.90 -1.20
C LEU A 107 -4.15 15.69 0.04
N LEU A 108 -2.95 16.29 0.10
CA LEU A 108 -2.05 16.13 1.25
C LEU A 108 -2.66 16.64 2.56
N PRO A 109 -2.95 17.95 2.72
CA PRO A 109 -3.46 18.47 3.98
C PRO A 109 -4.81 17.85 4.35
N LEU A 110 -5.67 17.55 3.37
CA LEU A 110 -6.96 16.92 3.61
C LEU A 110 -6.81 15.48 4.11
N MET A 111 -5.92 14.69 3.50
CA MET A 111 -5.68 13.32 3.93
C MET A 111 -5.00 13.28 5.31
N ALA A 112 -4.03 14.17 5.54
CA ALA A 112 -3.37 14.29 6.84
C ALA A 112 -4.36 14.65 7.96
N LEU A 113 -5.26 15.61 7.70
CA LEU A 113 -6.32 15.97 8.63
C LEU A 113 -7.26 14.79 8.88
N ALA A 114 -7.72 14.12 7.82
CA ALA A 114 -8.63 12.98 7.95
C ALA A 114 -8.02 11.83 8.75
N VAL A 115 -6.75 11.49 8.49
CA VAL A 115 -6.00 10.47 9.24
C VAL A 115 -5.83 10.86 10.71
N GLY A 116 -5.44 12.10 10.99
CA GLY A 116 -5.23 12.58 12.35
C GLY A 116 -6.52 12.63 13.17
N VAL A 117 -7.58 13.21 12.60
CA VAL A 117 -8.90 13.27 13.24
C VAL A 117 -9.43 11.87 13.50
N ARG A 118 -9.34 10.97 12.52
CA ARG A 118 -9.79 9.59 12.69
C ARG A 118 -8.98 8.86 13.76
N ALA A 119 -7.66 9.01 13.80
CA ALA A 119 -6.82 8.34 14.80
C ALA A 119 -7.24 8.71 16.24
N VAL A 120 -7.56 9.98 16.49
CA VAL A 120 -7.99 10.45 17.82
C VAL A 120 -9.42 10.01 18.14
N ALA A 121 -10.34 10.17 17.18
CA ALA A 121 -11.76 9.92 17.36
C ALA A 121 -12.07 8.41 17.44
N GLU A 122 -11.46 7.60 16.57
CA GLU A 122 -11.65 6.15 16.55
C GLU A 122 -11.10 5.52 17.83
N ALA A 123 -9.94 5.97 18.34
CA ALA A 123 -9.40 5.47 19.60
C ALA A 123 -10.32 5.71 20.82
N ARG A 124 -11.32 6.59 20.68
CA ARG A 124 -12.33 6.94 21.69
C ARG A 124 -13.74 6.80 21.12
N ALA A 125 -14.01 5.80 20.27
CA ALA A 125 -15.24 5.67 19.48
C ALA A 125 -16.55 5.47 20.28
N VAL A 126 -16.93 6.48 21.07
CA VAL A 126 -18.14 6.55 21.89
C VAL A 126 -18.76 7.93 21.70
N GLY A 127 -20.10 8.01 21.67
CA GLY A 127 -20.83 9.27 21.52
C GLY A 127 -20.39 10.06 20.28
N ARG A 128 -20.07 11.35 20.45
CA ARG A 128 -19.67 12.24 19.35
C ARG A 128 -18.41 11.77 18.61
N CYS A 129 -17.49 11.08 19.28
CA CYS A 129 -16.26 10.59 18.65
C CYS A 129 -16.53 9.51 17.60
N ALA A 130 -17.57 8.68 17.76
CA ALA A 130 -17.96 7.70 16.75
C ALA A 130 -18.38 8.39 15.44
N GLY A 131 -19.22 9.42 15.52
CA GLY A 131 -19.64 10.20 14.35
C GLY A 131 -18.48 10.92 13.66
N VAL A 132 -17.56 11.50 14.45
CA VAL A 132 -16.35 12.14 13.92
C VAL A 132 -15.43 11.14 13.23
N ALA A 133 -15.26 9.94 13.79
CA ALA A 133 -14.47 8.87 13.17
C ALA A 133 -15.08 8.45 11.81
N ILE A 134 -16.41 8.26 11.75
CA ILE A 134 -17.13 7.92 10.52
C ILE A 134 -16.95 9.03 9.47
N ALA A 135 -17.14 10.29 9.85
CA ALA A 135 -16.98 11.43 8.94
C ALA A 135 -15.55 11.52 8.39
N ALA A 136 -14.55 11.32 9.24
CA ALA A 136 -13.15 11.29 8.82
C ALA A 136 -12.83 10.09 7.90
N GLY A 137 -13.39 8.90 8.18
CA GLY A 137 -13.30 7.73 7.29
C GLY A 137 -13.98 7.96 5.94
N GLY A 138 -15.14 8.63 5.92
CA GLY A 138 -15.83 9.06 4.70
C GLY A 138 -14.98 10.03 3.87
N LEU A 139 -14.33 10.99 4.53
CA LEU A 139 -13.38 11.88 3.87
C LEU A 139 -12.18 11.14 3.29
N GLN A 140 -11.60 10.16 4.01
CA GLN A 140 -10.52 9.32 3.48
C GLN A 140 -10.93 8.58 2.20
N LEU A 141 -12.11 7.95 2.19
CA LEU A 141 -12.65 7.29 0.99
C LEU A 141 -12.80 8.26 -0.18
N LEU A 142 -13.38 9.44 0.07
CA LEU A 142 -13.56 10.47 -0.97
C LEU A 142 -12.21 10.92 -1.55
N LEU A 143 -11.19 11.10 -0.70
CA LEU A 143 -9.85 11.52 -1.11
C LEU A 143 -9.13 10.43 -1.91
N VAL A 144 -9.26 9.16 -1.52
CA VAL A 144 -8.76 8.01 -2.28
C VAL A 144 -9.44 7.94 -3.64
N ALA A 145 -10.78 8.03 -3.70
CA ALA A 145 -11.53 8.04 -4.95
C ALA A 145 -11.12 9.20 -5.86
N THR A 146 -10.91 10.39 -5.28
CA THR A 146 -10.41 11.57 -6.00
C THR A 146 -9.02 11.33 -6.57
N PHE A 147 -8.09 10.81 -5.77
CA PHE A 147 -6.74 10.44 -6.20
C PHE A 147 -6.77 9.45 -7.38
N VAL A 148 -7.53 8.35 -7.24
CA VAL A 148 -7.68 7.34 -8.30
C VAL A 148 -8.31 7.95 -9.55
N SER A 149 -9.30 8.83 -9.41
CA SER A 149 -9.94 9.50 -10.55
C SER A 149 -8.98 10.44 -11.29
N LEU A 150 -8.16 11.21 -10.57
CA LEU A 150 -7.12 12.05 -11.17
C LEU A 150 -6.16 11.21 -12.00
N LEU A 151 -5.69 10.10 -11.45
CA LEU A 151 -4.81 9.17 -12.16
C LEU A 151 -5.53 8.47 -13.31
N GLY A 152 -6.79 8.11 -13.16
CA GLY A 152 -7.62 7.52 -14.22
C GLY A 152 -7.78 8.44 -15.43
N VAL A 153 -8.00 9.74 -15.19
CA VAL A 153 -8.05 10.74 -16.26
C VAL A 153 -6.66 10.98 -16.87
N THR A 154 -5.61 11.06 -16.06
CA THR A 154 -4.22 11.17 -16.56
C THR A 154 -3.84 9.98 -17.43
N ALA A 155 -4.21 8.78 -16.99
CA ALA A 155 -4.10 7.54 -17.74
C ALA A 155 -4.85 7.65 -19.07
N TRP A 156 -6.14 7.92 -19.05
CA TRP A 156 -6.97 7.97 -20.24
C TRP A 156 -6.47 8.96 -21.31
N ARG A 157 -5.94 10.11 -20.89
CA ARG A 157 -5.33 11.13 -21.79
C ARG A 157 -3.88 10.84 -22.18
N GLY A 158 -3.24 9.87 -21.53
CA GLY A 158 -1.83 9.55 -21.72
C GLY A 158 -1.57 8.76 -23.01
N ARG A 159 -0.37 8.92 -23.56
CA ARG A 159 0.03 8.31 -24.85
C ARG A 159 0.89 7.04 -24.71
N ASN A 160 1.44 6.77 -23.52
CA ASN A 160 2.41 5.69 -23.28
C ASN A 160 1.86 4.61 -22.32
N ARG A 161 0.69 4.04 -22.65
CA ARG A 161 0.06 2.94 -21.89
C ARG A 161 0.26 1.60 -22.57
N GLY A 162 0.00 0.52 -21.83
CA GLY A 162 -0.15 -0.83 -22.38
C GLY A 162 0.88 -1.84 -21.87
N ARG A 163 1.77 -1.42 -20.96
CA ARG A 163 2.70 -2.34 -20.31
C ARG A 163 1.97 -3.18 -19.28
N VAL A 164 2.46 -4.39 -19.02
CA VAL A 164 1.89 -5.27 -17.98
C VAL A 164 1.88 -4.60 -16.61
N ALA A 165 2.89 -3.80 -16.31
CA ALA A 165 2.95 -2.97 -15.12
C ALA A 165 1.67 -2.13 -14.91
N ASP A 166 1.08 -1.59 -15.99
CA ASP A 166 -0.12 -0.75 -15.90
C ASP A 166 -1.34 -1.52 -15.39
N ARG A 167 -1.38 -2.84 -15.63
CA ARG A 167 -2.45 -3.71 -15.11
C ARG A 167 -2.36 -3.85 -13.60
N TYR A 168 -1.16 -4.08 -13.08
CA TYR A 168 -0.90 -4.15 -11.65
C TYR A 168 -1.14 -2.82 -10.94
N LEU A 169 -0.70 -1.70 -11.54
CA LEU A 169 -0.98 -0.36 -11.01
C LEU A 169 -2.48 -0.08 -10.99
N ALA A 170 -3.21 -0.40 -12.07
CA ALA A 170 -4.65 -0.22 -12.13
C ALA A 170 -5.39 -1.10 -11.12
N ALA A 171 -4.98 -2.36 -10.94
CA ALA A 171 -5.52 -3.25 -9.92
C ALA A 171 -5.28 -2.68 -8.52
N GLY A 172 -4.06 -2.26 -8.20
CA GLY A 172 -3.74 -1.64 -6.91
C GLY A 172 -4.61 -0.40 -6.63
N LEU A 173 -4.83 0.47 -7.63
CA LEU A 173 -5.72 1.63 -7.49
C LEU A 173 -7.18 1.21 -7.26
N ALA A 174 -7.69 0.22 -7.98
CA ALA A 174 -9.05 -0.30 -7.78
C ALA A 174 -9.23 -0.91 -6.38
N TRP A 175 -8.25 -1.69 -5.92
CA TRP A 175 -8.23 -2.23 -4.56
C TRP A 175 -8.11 -1.14 -3.50
N PHE A 176 -7.44 -0.03 -3.77
CA PHE A 176 -7.38 1.09 -2.83
C PHE A 176 -8.78 1.64 -2.54
N VAL A 177 -9.58 1.86 -3.59
CA VAL A 177 -10.96 2.36 -3.46
C VAL A 177 -11.82 1.33 -2.73
N LEU A 178 -11.77 0.06 -3.13
CA LEU A 178 -12.55 -0.99 -2.47
C LEU A 178 -12.16 -1.17 -1.01
N ALA A 179 -10.87 -1.19 -0.70
CA ALA A 179 -10.37 -1.29 0.66
C ALA A 179 -10.83 -0.10 1.51
N SER A 180 -10.84 1.12 0.95
CA SER A 180 -11.33 2.31 1.65
C SER A 180 -12.83 2.24 1.95
N ALA A 181 -13.61 1.70 1.01
CA ALA A 181 -15.05 1.52 1.19
C ALA A 181 -15.37 0.45 2.24
N LEU A 182 -14.67 -0.69 2.19
CA LEU A 182 -14.84 -1.77 3.17
C LEU A 182 -14.33 -1.38 4.55
N ASP A 183 -13.28 -0.57 4.63
CA ASP A 183 -12.77 -0.03 5.89
C ASP A 183 -13.76 0.95 6.53
N LEU A 184 -14.39 1.84 5.75
CA LEU A 184 -15.47 2.69 6.25
C LEU A 184 -16.68 1.87 6.72
N ARG A 185 -17.08 0.85 5.95
CA ARG A 185 -18.14 -0.06 6.37
C ARG A 185 -17.80 -0.75 7.68
N HIS A 186 -16.59 -1.28 7.80
CA HIS A 186 -16.14 -1.98 9.01
C HIS A 186 -16.05 -1.03 10.21
N LEU A 187 -15.59 0.21 10.00
CA LEU A 187 -15.61 1.26 11.00
C LEU A 187 -17.03 1.50 11.51
N ILE A 188 -18.00 1.74 10.61
CA ILE A 188 -19.40 1.94 10.98
C ILE A 188 -19.90 0.74 11.81
N GLN A 189 -19.69 -0.49 11.34
CA GLN A 189 -20.11 -1.71 12.05
C GLN A 189 -19.53 -1.81 13.46
N THR A 190 -18.27 -1.44 13.66
CA THR A 190 -17.60 -1.57 14.96
C THR A 190 -17.99 -0.45 15.93
N VAL A 191 -18.11 0.80 15.45
CA VAL A 191 -18.45 1.94 16.33
C VAL A 191 -19.94 2.04 16.63
N THR A 192 -20.81 1.41 15.84
CA THR A 192 -22.25 1.33 16.09
C THR A 192 -22.70 -0.03 16.59
N ALA A 193 -21.77 -0.91 17.01
CA ALA A 193 -22.13 -2.20 17.58
C ALA A 193 -22.95 -2.00 18.86
N LEU A 194 -24.10 -2.68 18.95
CA LEU A 194 -25.04 -2.54 20.07
C LEU A 194 -24.49 -3.13 21.37
N ASP A 195 -23.70 -4.19 21.26
CA ASP A 195 -23.12 -4.92 22.37
C ASP A 195 -21.75 -5.52 22.01
N ARG A 196 -21.15 -6.19 22.98
CA ARG A 196 -19.84 -6.82 22.84
C ARG A 196 -19.85 -7.98 21.84
N GLU A 197 -20.93 -8.73 21.73
CA GLU A 197 -21.03 -9.87 20.82
C GLU A 197 -21.04 -9.40 19.37
N ALA A 198 -21.87 -8.40 19.07
CA ALA A 198 -21.93 -7.76 17.75
C ALA A 198 -20.58 -7.15 17.36
N LEU A 199 -19.88 -6.50 18.29
CA LEU A 199 -18.54 -5.96 18.06
C LEU A 199 -17.53 -7.06 17.71
N LEU A 200 -17.50 -8.14 18.50
CA LEU A 200 -16.60 -9.27 18.28
C LEU A 200 -16.92 -9.99 16.96
N ALA A 201 -18.19 -10.16 16.62
CA ALA A 201 -18.61 -10.75 15.35
C ALA A 201 -18.16 -9.91 14.15
N ALA A 202 -18.30 -8.58 14.23
CA ALA A 202 -17.84 -7.66 13.19
C ALA A 202 -16.31 -7.75 13.00
N ILE A 203 -15.54 -7.74 14.10
CA ILE A 203 -14.08 -7.87 14.10
C ILE A 203 -13.66 -9.22 13.50
N ALA A 204 -14.18 -10.33 14.03
CA ALA A 204 -13.79 -11.68 13.65
C ALA A 204 -14.09 -11.98 12.18
N THR A 205 -15.17 -11.40 11.63
CA THR A 205 -15.60 -11.66 10.25
C THR A 205 -14.86 -10.80 9.23
N TRP A 206 -14.63 -9.52 9.54
CA TRP A 206 -14.26 -8.53 8.52
C TRP A 206 -12.85 -7.97 8.66
N GLN A 207 -12.23 -8.03 9.84
CA GLN A 207 -10.93 -7.38 10.05
C GLN A 207 -9.80 -8.08 9.27
N VAL A 208 -9.82 -9.42 9.21
CA VAL A 208 -8.84 -10.22 8.45
C VAL A 208 -8.87 -9.92 6.96
N PRO A 209 -9.98 -10.16 6.24
CA PRO A 209 -10.04 -9.95 4.80
C PRO A 209 -9.84 -8.48 4.41
N LEU A 210 -10.20 -7.54 5.28
CA LEU A 210 -9.92 -6.13 5.05
C LEU A 210 -8.41 -5.83 5.03
N ARG A 211 -7.64 -6.38 5.98
CA ARG A 211 -6.18 -6.19 5.99
C ARG A 211 -5.53 -6.91 4.80
N ASP A 212 -6.01 -8.10 4.46
CA ASP A 212 -5.50 -8.85 3.31
C ASP A 212 -5.76 -8.09 2.00
N LEU A 213 -6.94 -7.48 1.84
CA LEU A 213 -7.23 -6.62 0.69
C LEU A 213 -6.28 -5.40 0.59
N GLN A 214 -5.98 -4.76 1.72
CA GLN A 214 -5.09 -3.60 1.77
C GLN A 214 -3.62 -3.96 1.49
N ILE A 215 -3.19 -5.15 1.92
CA ILE A 215 -1.80 -5.58 1.78
C ILE A 215 -1.61 -6.33 0.45
N HIS A 216 -2.36 -7.40 0.23
CA HIS A 216 -2.27 -8.27 -0.95
C HIS A 216 -2.84 -7.59 -2.20
N GLY A 217 -4.02 -6.96 -2.07
CA GLY A 217 -4.67 -6.27 -3.18
C GLY A 217 -3.99 -4.95 -3.52
N LEU A 218 -3.96 -4.02 -2.57
CA LEU A 218 -3.40 -2.69 -2.79
C LEU A 218 -1.86 -2.69 -2.82
N ALA A 219 -1.21 -2.98 -1.69
CA ALA A 219 0.22 -2.73 -1.54
C ALA A 219 1.08 -3.59 -2.47
N LEU A 220 0.85 -4.91 -2.49
CA LEU A 220 1.63 -5.84 -3.30
C LEU A 220 1.44 -5.60 -4.79
N ALA A 221 0.19 -5.40 -5.28
CA ALA A 221 -0.04 -5.09 -6.69
C ALA A 221 0.63 -3.77 -7.08
N MET A 222 0.56 -2.75 -6.23
CA MET A 222 1.23 -1.47 -6.46
C MET A 222 2.75 -1.64 -6.54
N ILE A 223 3.35 -2.36 -5.58
CA ILE A 223 4.79 -2.61 -5.54
C ILE A 223 5.26 -3.40 -6.76
N ILE A 224 4.53 -4.46 -7.18
CA ILE A 224 4.85 -5.21 -8.40
C ILE A 224 4.79 -4.29 -9.62
N GLY A 225 3.71 -3.52 -9.78
CA GLY A 225 3.54 -2.61 -10.90
C GLY A 225 4.62 -1.54 -10.99
N VAL A 226 4.99 -0.92 -9.86
CA VAL A 226 6.08 0.06 -9.79
C VAL A 226 7.42 -0.61 -10.07
N SER A 227 7.68 -1.77 -9.47
CA SER A 227 8.96 -2.47 -9.61
C SER A 227 9.25 -2.90 -11.04
N LEU A 228 8.22 -3.37 -11.77
CA LEU A 228 8.32 -3.70 -13.20
C LEU A 228 8.75 -2.51 -14.08
N ARG A 229 8.43 -1.27 -13.66
CA ARG A 229 8.80 -0.04 -14.38
C ARG A 229 10.12 0.56 -13.92
N VAL A 230 10.40 0.52 -12.62
CA VAL A 230 11.44 1.34 -11.99
C VAL A 230 12.75 0.57 -11.78
N LEU A 231 12.72 -0.69 -11.31
CA LEU A 231 13.94 -1.36 -10.85
C LEU A 231 15.03 -1.47 -11.93
N PRO A 232 14.73 -1.86 -13.19
CA PRO A 232 15.77 -1.98 -14.20
C PRO A 232 16.44 -0.64 -14.53
N GLY A 233 15.66 0.45 -14.57
CA GLY A 233 16.18 1.78 -14.89
C GLY A 233 16.92 2.42 -13.71
N LEU A 234 16.42 2.25 -12.49
CA LEU A 234 16.98 2.91 -11.30
C LEU A 234 18.21 2.19 -10.74
N PHE A 235 18.23 0.85 -10.80
CA PHE A 235 19.28 0.03 -10.18
C PHE A 235 20.05 -0.83 -11.18
N GLY A 236 19.74 -0.75 -12.47
CA GLY A 236 20.38 -1.60 -13.49
C GLY A 236 20.10 -3.09 -13.30
N THR A 237 19.02 -3.47 -12.59
CA THR A 237 18.62 -4.88 -12.48
C THR A 237 18.16 -5.38 -13.85
N PRO A 238 18.28 -6.69 -14.14
CA PRO A 238 17.70 -7.26 -15.35
C PRO A 238 16.20 -6.99 -15.42
N ALA A 239 15.69 -6.76 -16.63
CA ALA A 239 14.24 -6.65 -16.84
C ALA A 239 13.54 -7.96 -16.45
N ALA A 240 12.36 -7.82 -15.83
CA ALA A 240 11.47 -8.93 -15.54
C ALA A 240 10.88 -9.51 -16.84
N ASP A 241 10.47 -10.78 -16.82
CA ASP A 241 9.74 -11.38 -17.94
C ASP A 241 8.30 -10.84 -17.97
N GLU A 242 7.99 -9.99 -18.96
CA GLU A 242 6.66 -9.41 -19.11
C GLU A 242 5.58 -10.47 -19.46
N ARG A 243 5.94 -11.57 -20.13
CA ARG A 243 4.99 -12.65 -20.45
C ARG A 243 4.59 -13.39 -19.18
N LEU A 244 5.57 -13.72 -18.34
CA LEU A 244 5.30 -14.34 -17.04
C LEU A 244 4.48 -13.39 -16.15
N ALA A 245 4.86 -12.11 -16.05
CA ALA A 245 4.11 -11.12 -15.27
C ALA A 245 2.65 -10.99 -15.76
N ARG A 246 2.41 -11.09 -17.07
CA ARG A 246 1.05 -11.09 -17.64
C ARG A 246 0.24 -12.33 -17.25
N ARG A 247 0.87 -13.51 -17.27
CA ARG A 247 0.24 -14.78 -16.90
C ARG A 247 -0.08 -14.84 -15.41
N LEU A 248 0.79 -14.29 -14.56
CA LEU A 248 0.61 -14.26 -13.11
C LEU A 248 -0.44 -13.24 -12.64
N PHE A 249 -0.76 -12.23 -13.46
CA PHE A 249 -1.70 -11.17 -13.06
C PHE A 249 -3.05 -11.73 -12.62
N TRP A 250 -3.74 -12.48 -13.49
CA TRP A 250 -5.07 -13.01 -13.19
C TRP A 250 -5.12 -13.95 -11.99
N PRO A 251 -4.27 -14.99 -11.88
CA PRO A 251 -4.34 -15.88 -10.72
C PRO A 251 -3.99 -15.15 -9.41
N LEU A 252 -3.07 -14.17 -9.43
CA LEU A 252 -2.79 -13.36 -8.25
C LEU A 252 -4.01 -12.50 -7.85
N GLN A 253 -4.64 -11.81 -8.80
CA GLN A 253 -5.82 -11.00 -8.49
C GLN A 253 -7.03 -11.83 -8.07
N LEU A 254 -7.23 -13.01 -8.69
CA LEU A 254 -8.29 -13.94 -8.34
C LEU A 254 -8.07 -14.51 -6.95
N ALA A 255 -6.83 -14.85 -6.59
CA ALA A 255 -6.51 -15.35 -5.26
C ALA A 255 -6.91 -14.32 -4.18
N VAL A 256 -6.54 -13.05 -4.36
CA VAL A 256 -6.94 -11.96 -3.43
C VAL A 256 -8.47 -11.82 -3.37
N LEU A 257 -9.16 -11.81 -4.51
CA LEU A 257 -10.61 -11.66 -4.54
C LEU A 257 -11.30 -12.82 -3.80
N VAL A 258 -10.88 -14.06 -4.06
CA VAL A 258 -11.46 -15.25 -3.44
C VAL A 258 -11.12 -15.30 -1.95
N GLU A 259 -9.89 -14.97 -1.55
CA GLU A 259 -9.46 -14.87 -0.15
C GLU A 259 -10.38 -13.90 0.63
N VAL A 260 -10.56 -12.68 0.10
CA VAL A 260 -11.36 -11.62 0.72
C VAL A 260 -12.85 -11.94 0.79
N ALA A 261 -13.39 -12.67 -0.21
CA ALA A 261 -14.80 -13.04 -0.25
C ALA A 261 -15.14 -14.30 0.54
N SER A 262 -14.26 -15.32 0.47
CA SER A 262 -14.51 -16.62 1.10
C SER A 262 -14.32 -16.60 2.61
N PHE A 263 -13.44 -15.75 3.15
CA PHE A 263 -13.26 -15.66 4.61
C PHE A 263 -14.54 -15.18 5.34
N PRO A 264 -15.17 -14.05 4.98
CA PRO A 264 -16.46 -13.68 5.55
C PRO A 264 -17.54 -14.75 5.33
N ALA A 265 -17.58 -15.37 4.14
CA ALA A 265 -18.54 -16.43 3.85
C ALA A 265 -18.35 -17.64 4.80
N ALA A 266 -17.10 -18.01 5.10
CA ALA A 266 -16.77 -19.05 6.06
C ALA A 266 -17.25 -18.68 7.47
N MET A 267 -16.96 -17.45 7.92
CA MET A 267 -17.32 -16.98 9.25
C MET A 267 -18.84 -16.86 9.44
N ILE A 268 -19.57 -16.38 8.42
CA ILE A 268 -21.02 -16.17 8.49
C ILE A 268 -21.78 -17.49 8.36
N THR A 269 -21.42 -18.33 7.39
CA THR A 269 -22.19 -19.57 7.10
C THR A 269 -21.73 -20.77 7.92
N ARG A 270 -20.52 -20.70 8.51
CA ARG A 270 -19.86 -21.80 9.22
C ARG A 270 -19.74 -23.09 8.41
N ARG A 271 -19.82 -23.02 7.08
CA ARG A 271 -19.68 -24.19 6.19
C ARG A 271 -18.20 -24.50 5.95
N PRO A 272 -17.74 -25.75 6.18
CA PRO A 272 -16.34 -26.14 6.00
C PRO A 272 -15.79 -25.83 4.59
N LEU A 273 -16.64 -25.94 3.57
CA LEU A 273 -16.27 -25.64 2.18
C LEU A 273 -15.62 -24.26 2.03
N TRP A 274 -16.16 -23.22 2.67
CA TRP A 274 -15.61 -21.87 2.52
C TRP A 274 -14.24 -21.71 3.19
N PHE A 275 -13.96 -22.45 4.26
CA PHE A 275 -12.61 -22.50 4.85
C PHE A 275 -11.61 -23.19 3.91
N VAL A 276 -12.03 -24.25 3.22
CA VAL A 276 -11.21 -24.91 2.19
C VAL A 276 -10.94 -23.97 1.02
N VAL A 277 -11.97 -23.27 0.53
CA VAL A 277 -11.83 -22.27 -0.54
C VAL A 277 -10.88 -21.14 -0.12
N TYR A 278 -11.01 -20.61 1.10
CA TYR A 278 -10.10 -19.61 1.66
C TYR A 278 -8.66 -20.11 1.72
N GLY A 279 -8.44 -21.33 2.23
CA GLY A 279 -7.11 -21.94 2.30
C GLY A 279 -6.49 -22.14 0.91
N ALA A 280 -7.25 -22.65 -0.06
CA ALA A 280 -6.79 -22.82 -1.43
C ALA A 280 -6.44 -21.47 -2.10
N ALA A 281 -7.26 -20.44 -1.89
CA ALA A 281 -6.98 -19.08 -2.38
C ALA A 281 -5.72 -18.50 -1.75
N THR A 282 -5.52 -18.70 -0.45
CA THR A 282 -4.32 -18.27 0.28
C THR A 282 -3.06 -18.93 -0.28
N LEU A 283 -3.09 -20.24 -0.56
CA LEU A 283 -1.95 -20.96 -1.14
C LEU A 283 -1.68 -20.53 -2.60
N LEU A 284 -2.73 -20.30 -3.38
CA LEU A 284 -2.59 -19.74 -4.73
C LEU A 284 -1.97 -18.34 -4.69
N PHE A 285 -2.40 -17.49 -3.74
CA PHE A 285 -1.82 -16.18 -3.51
C PHE A 285 -0.32 -16.31 -3.17
N VAL A 286 0.04 -17.17 -2.21
CA VAL A 286 1.44 -17.41 -1.83
C VAL A 286 2.30 -17.80 -3.03
N ALA A 287 1.85 -18.78 -3.81
CA ALA A 287 2.59 -19.26 -4.97
C ALA A 287 2.75 -18.17 -6.03
N THR A 288 1.68 -17.46 -6.37
CA THR A 288 1.69 -16.44 -7.43
C THR A 288 2.45 -15.18 -7.01
N ALA A 289 2.34 -14.76 -5.75
CA ALA A 289 3.12 -13.65 -5.18
C ALA A 289 4.62 -13.96 -5.16
N ALA A 290 5.01 -15.17 -4.74
CA ALA A 290 6.41 -15.61 -4.74
C ALA A 290 6.99 -15.63 -6.17
N LEU A 291 6.25 -16.17 -7.15
CA LEU A 291 6.67 -16.17 -8.55
C LEU A 291 6.76 -14.75 -9.12
N ALA A 292 5.82 -13.87 -8.79
CA ALA A 292 5.85 -12.47 -9.23
C ALA A 292 7.05 -11.72 -8.65
N ALA A 293 7.34 -11.91 -7.36
CA ALA A 293 8.50 -11.33 -6.69
C ALA A 293 9.82 -11.86 -7.25
N ALA A 294 9.94 -13.17 -7.49
CA ALA A 294 11.11 -13.77 -8.13
C ALA A 294 11.34 -13.22 -9.54
N ASN A 295 10.26 -12.99 -10.31
CA ASN A 295 10.33 -12.43 -11.65
C ASN A 295 10.89 -11.00 -11.69
N LEU A 296 10.85 -10.25 -10.57
CA LEU A 296 11.46 -8.91 -10.48
C LEU A 296 13.00 -8.95 -10.45
N ARG A 297 13.61 -10.13 -10.24
CA ARG A 297 15.06 -10.36 -10.33
C ARG A 297 15.90 -9.41 -9.45
N VAL A 298 15.38 -9.01 -8.29
CA VAL A 298 16.03 -8.03 -7.39
C VAL A 298 17.39 -8.47 -6.84
N PHE A 299 17.62 -9.78 -6.77
CA PHE A 299 18.87 -10.38 -6.32
C PHE A 299 19.88 -10.60 -7.44
N ALA A 300 19.50 -10.39 -8.70
CA ALA A 300 20.44 -10.47 -9.80
C ALA A 300 21.52 -9.38 -9.69
N ARG A 301 22.70 -9.65 -10.25
CA ARG A 301 23.81 -8.69 -10.27
C ARG A 301 23.39 -7.44 -11.07
N PRO A 302 23.48 -6.23 -10.48
CA PRO A 302 23.27 -4.97 -11.20
C PRO A 302 24.22 -4.85 -12.38
N ARG A 303 23.74 -4.29 -13.50
CA ARG A 303 24.55 -3.97 -14.68
C ARG A 303 25.26 -2.62 -14.59
N VAL A 304 25.00 -1.88 -13.52
CA VAL A 304 25.60 -0.57 -13.23
C VAL A 304 26.33 -0.64 -11.89
N VAL A 305 27.36 0.18 -11.74
CA VAL A 305 28.06 0.33 -10.46
C VAL A 305 27.14 1.10 -9.52
N LEU A 306 26.80 0.49 -8.39
CA LEU A 306 25.99 1.11 -7.34
C LEU A 306 26.89 1.63 -6.20
N PRO A 307 26.50 2.71 -5.52
CA PRO A 307 27.22 3.16 -4.33
C PRO A 307 27.16 2.10 -3.22
N ARG A 308 28.14 2.15 -2.29
CA ARG A 308 28.26 1.21 -1.16
C ARG A 308 26.97 1.12 -0.33
N LEU A 309 26.30 2.26 -0.11
CA LEU A 309 25.01 2.36 0.57
C LEU A 309 23.89 2.56 -0.46
N SER A 310 23.64 1.55 -1.29
CA SER A 310 22.58 1.60 -2.29
C SER A 310 21.20 1.35 -1.67
N PRO A 311 20.16 2.12 -2.06
CA PRO A 311 18.76 1.82 -1.70
C PRO A 311 18.30 0.42 -2.14
N LEU A 312 18.99 -0.22 -3.10
CA LEU A 312 18.74 -1.61 -3.49
C LEU A 312 18.87 -2.59 -2.31
N ALA A 313 19.68 -2.29 -1.30
CA ALA A 313 19.78 -3.10 -0.09
C ALA A 313 18.44 -3.18 0.66
N PHE A 314 17.71 -2.06 0.77
CA PHE A 314 16.37 -2.02 1.35
C PHE A 314 15.37 -2.83 0.53
N ILE A 315 15.44 -2.74 -0.80
CA ILE A 315 14.57 -3.51 -1.70
C ILE A 315 14.82 -5.01 -1.59
N ARG A 316 16.08 -5.44 -1.51
CA ARG A 316 16.45 -6.84 -1.31
C ARG A 316 15.99 -7.35 0.06
N ALA A 317 16.24 -6.58 1.12
CA ALA A 317 15.75 -6.91 2.46
C ALA A 317 14.22 -7.02 2.49
N ALA A 318 13.52 -6.12 1.80
CA ALA A 318 12.08 -6.19 1.60
C ALA A 318 11.65 -7.54 1.01
N HIS A 319 12.31 -8.01 -0.05
CA HIS A 319 11.93 -9.28 -0.69
C HIS A 319 12.23 -10.50 0.19
N VAL A 320 13.25 -10.44 1.06
CA VAL A 320 13.46 -11.46 2.10
C VAL A 320 12.28 -11.49 3.06
N TRP A 321 11.85 -10.32 3.55
CA TRP A 321 10.69 -10.23 4.45
C TRP A 321 9.37 -10.63 3.79
N LEU A 322 9.21 -10.38 2.49
CA LEU A 322 8.09 -10.92 1.72
C LEU A 322 8.11 -12.44 1.75
N ALA A 323 9.25 -13.07 1.46
CA ALA A 323 9.38 -14.53 1.50
C ALA A 323 9.07 -15.09 2.90
N VAL A 324 9.55 -14.44 3.96
CA VAL A 324 9.21 -14.79 5.35
C VAL A 324 7.70 -14.69 5.59
N SER A 325 7.07 -13.59 5.20
CA SER A 325 5.62 -13.41 5.37
C SER A 325 4.81 -14.46 4.59
N LEU A 326 5.21 -14.79 3.36
CA LEU A 326 4.53 -15.79 2.54
C LEU A 326 4.67 -17.19 3.15
N ALA A 327 5.85 -17.53 3.69
CA ALA A 327 6.07 -18.78 4.41
C ALA A 327 5.22 -18.85 5.69
N MET A 328 5.15 -17.77 6.47
CA MET A 328 4.31 -17.69 7.66
C MET A 328 2.82 -17.79 7.32
N LEU A 329 2.39 -17.19 6.21
CA LEU A 329 1.01 -17.29 5.74
C LEU A 329 0.65 -18.74 5.38
N ALA A 330 1.50 -19.43 4.62
CA ALA A 330 1.30 -20.84 4.25
C ALA A 330 1.36 -21.80 5.44
N ALA A 331 2.23 -21.53 6.43
CA ALA A 331 2.39 -22.36 7.61
C ALA A 331 1.36 -22.07 8.73
N GLY A 332 0.53 -21.04 8.59
CA GLY A 332 -0.44 -20.63 9.62
C GLY A 332 -1.36 -21.75 10.11
N PRO A 333 -2.00 -22.55 9.21
CA PRO A 333 -2.83 -23.68 9.63
C PRO A 333 -2.05 -24.76 10.39
N LEU A 334 -0.81 -25.06 9.97
CA LEU A 334 0.05 -26.02 10.64
C LEU A 334 0.45 -25.54 12.04
N TRP A 335 0.77 -24.25 12.17
CA TRP A 335 1.09 -23.62 13.45
C TRP A 335 -0.09 -23.68 14.44
N ALA A 336 -1.29 -23.32 13.96
CA ALA A 336 -2.52 -23.40 14.76
C ALA A 336 -2.82 -24.84 15.21
N HIS A 337 -2.67 -25.81 14.29
CA HIS A 337 -2.84 -27.23 14.59
C HIS A 337 -1.84 -27.72 15.64
N TRP A 338 -0.55 -27.39 15.49
CA TRP A 338 0.51 -27.81 16.41
C TRP A 338 0.29 -27.30 17.84
N LEU A 339 -0.25 -26.09 17.98
CA LEU A 339 -0.57 -25.49 19.27
C LEU A 339 -1.97 -25.87 19.81
N GLY A 340 -2.77 -26.62 19.05
CA GLY A 340 -4.13 -26.99 19.46
C GLY A 340 -5.08 -25.79 19.63
N ILE A 341 -4.83 -24.67 18.94
CA ILE A 341 -5.64 -23.44 19.04
C ILE A 341 -6.30 -23.10 17.70
N PRO A 342 -7.51 -22.53 17.70
CA PRO A 342 -8.19 -22.16 16.46
C PRO A 342 -7.56 -20.94 15.79
N PHE A 343 -6.89 -20.07 16.56
CA PHE A 343 -6.31 -18.83 16.07
C PHE A 343 -5.19 -18.32 16.99
N SER A 344 -4.10 -17.81 16.42
CA SER A 344 -2.99 -17.20 17.15
C SER A 344 -2.87 -15.72 16.82
N HIS A 345 -3.18 -14.85 17.79
CA HIS A 345 -2.98 -13.40 17.65
C HIS A 345 -1.51 -13.03 17.38
N ALA A 346 -0.58 -13.72 18.06
CA ALA A 346 0.86 -13.49 17.89
C ALA A 346 1.32 -13.86 16.48
N TRP A 347 0.94 -15.05 15.98
CA TRP A 347 1.30 -15.48 14.64
C TRP A 347 0.74 -14.53 13.58
N HIS A 348 -0.56 -14.25 13.64
CA HIS A 348 -1.19 -13.41 12.64
C HIS A 348 -0.66 -11.96 12.67
N GLY A 349 -0.44 -11.42 13.88
CA GLY A 349 0.21 -10.13 14.08
C GLY A 349 1.62 -10.10 13.48
N ALA A 350 2.43 -11.12 13.73
CA ALA A 350 3.79 -11.23 13.22
C ALA A 350 3.83 -11.38 11.69
N THR A 351 2.98 -12.23 11.10
CA THR A 351 2.85 -12.36 9.63
C THR A 351 2.54 -11.01 8.99
N ARG A 352 1.61 -10.25 9.57
CA ARG A 352 1.26 -8.91 9.06
C ARG A 352 2.42 -7.93 9.17
N HIS A 353 3.17 -7.91 10.27
CA HIS A 353 4.33 -7.01 10.41
C HIS A 353 5.49 -7.42 9.50
N ALA A 354 5.68 -8.72 9.24
CA ALA A 354 6.67 -9.18 8.26
C ALA A 354 6.39 -8.58 6.88
N VAL A 355 5.13 -8.52 6.44
CA VAL A 355 4.78 -7.87 5.16
C VAL A 355 4.66 -6.34 5.25
N THR A 356 4.07 -5.75 6.28
CA THR A 356 3.85 -4.28 6.31
C THR A 356 5.11 -3.51 6.69
N VAL A 357 5.85 -3.97 7.71
CA VAL A 357 7.11 -3.33 8.14
C VAL A 357 8.27 -3.89 7.33
N GLY A 358 8.39 -5.22 7.25
CA GLY A 358 9.52 -5.87 6.60
C GLY A 358 9.52 -5.70 5.08
N PHE A 359 8.39 -5.88 4.40
CA PHE A 359 8.32 -5.74 2.94
C PHE A 359 7.90 -4.34 2.49
N VAL A 360 6.67 -3.92 2.79
CA VAL A 360 6.08 -2.68 2.26
C VAL A 360 6.90 -1.45 2.68
N SER A 361 7.21 -1.31 3.98
CA SER A 361 7.94 -0.14 4.46
C SER A 361 9.39 -0.09 3.93
N LEU A 362 10.09 -1.23 3.85
CA LEU A 362 11.43 -1.26 3.26
C LEU A 362 11.40 -1.00 1.74
N MET A 363 10.36 -1.44 1.02
CA MET A 363 10.16 -1.06 -0.38
C MET A 363 9.96 0.45 -0.53
N MET A 364 9.16 1.07 0.34
CA MET A 364 8.92 2.51 0.34
C MET A 364 10.17 3.33 0.70
N VAL A 365 11.03 2.83 1.58
CA VAL A 365 12.31 3.48 1.91
C VAL A 365 13.34 3.28 0.80
N GLY A 366 13.31 2.14 0.11
CA GLY A 366 14.26 1.84 -0.96
C GLY A 366 13.97 2.51 -2.30
N VAL A 367 12.70 2.83 -2.58
CA VAL A 367 12.23 3.52 -3.81
C VAL A 367 12.15 5.02 -3.57
#